data_AF-A0A1Y3ECT4-F1
#
_entry.id   AF-A0A1Y3ECT4-F1
#
_cell.length_a   1.000
_cell.length_b   1.000
_cell.length_c   1.000
_cell.angle_alpha   90.00
_cell.angle_beta   90.00
_cell.angle_gamma   90.00
#
_symmetry.space_group_name_H-M   'P 1'
#
loop_
_entity.id
_entity.type
_entity.pdbx_description
1 polymer ?
#
loop_
_entity_poly.entity_id
_entity_poly.type
_entity_poly.pdbx_seq_one_letter_code
_entity_poly.pdbx_strand_id
1 'polypeptide(L)'
;MHSKITAWKMNNLVSSLTETVDIPLSPLSADASYLISKNRIQIGGANLRPPFFNINLPKAVNYGSFGIIVAHEIGHAFDSVGTMYDSNGIHKSNYSEKFFDNQQQCLIEQYNKFCYTSAESWETFCVDGEMTKNENFAE
;
A
#
# COMPACT_ATOMS: atom_id res chain seq x y z
N MET A 1 10.69 -20.15 24.30
CA MET A 1 10.03 -20.41 23.00
C MET A 1 10.23 -19.25 22.02
N HIS A 2 10.02 -17.99 22.43
CA HIS A 2 10.26 -16.79 21.63
C HIS A 2 11.68 -16.68 21.00
N SER A 3 12.75 -16.98 21.74
CA SER A 3 14.13 -16.82 21.19
C SER A 3 14.46 -17.76 20.02
N LYS A 4 13.90 -18.98 20.00
CA LYS A 4 14.14 -19.95 18.92
C LYS A 4 13.41 -19.57 17.63
N ILE A 5 12.20 -19.01 17.74
CA ILE A 5 11.43 -18.53 16.58
C ILE A 5 12.13 -17.30 15.98
N THR A 6 12.58 -16.36 16.81
CA THR A 6 13.33 -15.19 16.32
C THR A 6 14.63 -15.59 15.64
N ALA A 7 15.40 -16.51 16.24
CA ALA A 7 16.63 -17.04 15.64
C ALA A 7 16.36 -17.75 14.31
N TRP A 8 15.28 -18.54 14.22
CA TRP A 8 14.87 -19.19 12.98
C TRP A 8 14.49 -18.19 11.88
N LYS A 9 13.72 -17.14 12.22
CA LYS A 9 13.36 -16.06 11.28
C LYS A 9 14.60 -15.34 10.75
N MET A 10 15.51 -14.97 11.66
CA MET A 10 16.80 -14.35 11.33
C MET A 10 17.63 -15.23 10.39
N ASN A 11 17.79 -16.51 10.71
CA ASN A 11 18.57 -17.43 9.88
C ASN A 11 17.96 -17.62 8.49
N ASN A 12 16.63 -17.74 8.40
CA ASN A 12 15.94 -17.82 7.10
C ASN A 12 16.13 -16.56 6.26
N LEU A 13 16.00 -15.37 6.87
CA LEU A 13 16.23 -14.09 6.18
C LEU A 13 17.67 -13.99 5.64
N VAL A 14 18.66 -14.40 6.43
CA VAL A 14 20.07 -14.41 6.03
C VAL A 14 20.31 -15.43 4.91
N SER A 15 19.72 -16.61 4.98
CA SER A 15 19.86 -17.61 3.91
C SER A 15 19.18 -17.20 2.60
N SER A 16 18.11 -16.38 2.66
CA SER A 16 17.42 -15.89 1.47
C SER A 16 18.06 -14.68 0.81
N LEU A 17 19.16 -14.13 1.35
CA LEU A 17 19.84 -12.95 0.78
C LEU A 17 20.37 -13.17 -0.64
N THR A 18 20.61 -14.43 -1.03
CA THR A 18 21.05 -14.81 -2.39
C THR A 18 19.90 -15.20 -3.31
N GLU A 19 18.67 -15.28 -2.79
CA GLU A 19 17.48 -15.65 -3.57
C GLU A 19 16.72 -14.40 -4.01
N THR A 20 16.00 -14.49 -5.13
CA THR A 20 15.01 -13.46 -5.47
C THR A 20 13.90 -13.50 -4.43
N VAL A 21 13.91 -12.55 -3.49
CA VAL A 21 12.91 -12.45 -2.44
C VAL A 21 11.54 -12.16 -3.08
N ASP A 22 10.69 -13.19 -3.11
CA ASP A 22 9.25 -13.05 -3.29
C ASP A 22 8.62 -13.23 -1.92
N ILE A 23 8.18 -12.14 -1.30
CA ILE A 23 7.39 -12.23 -0.06
C ILE A 23 5.93 -12.27 -0.51
N PRO A 24 5.30 -13.44 -0.60
CA PRO A 24 3.89 -13.51 -0.91
C PRO A 24 3.10 -12.98 0.29
N LEU A 25 2.12 -12.14 0.01
CA LEU A 25 1.06 -11.88 0.95
C LEU A 25 0.35 -13.19 1.31
N SER A 26 0.03 -13.40 2.58
CA SER A 26 -0.68 -14.61 3.02
C SER A 26 -2.02 -14.75 2.28
N PRO A 27 -2.39 -15.94 1.78
CA PRO A 27 -3.70 -16.16 1.16
C PRO A 27 -4.88 -15.88 2.10
N LEU A 28 -4.63 -15.93 3.41
CA LEU A 28 -5.63 -15.64 4.45
C LEU A 28 -5.68 -14.15 4.83
N SER A 29 -4.80 -13.32 4.24
CA SER A 29 -4.77 -11.89 4.51
C SER A 29 -5.99 -11.19 3.90
N ALA A 30 -6.60 -10.30 4.67
CA ALA A 30 -7.56 -9.31 4.18
C ALA A 30 -6.81 -8.01 3.90
N ASP A 31 -5.83 -8.09 3.00
CA ASP A 31 -4.88 -7.03 2.72
C ASP A 31 -4.47 -7.07 1.24
N ALA A 32 -3.85 -6.01 0.77
CA ALA A 32 -3.35 -5.85 -0.58
C ALA A 32 -2.01 -5.09 -0.55
N SER A 33 -1.19 -5.26 -1.59
CA SER A 33 0.07 -4.51 -1.69
C SER A 33 0.60 -4.41 -3.10
N TYR A 34 1.25 -3.28 -3.38
CA TYR A 34 2.06 -3.08 -4.58
C TYR A 34 3.54 -3.32 -4.29
N LEU A 35 4.12 -4.30 -4.98
CA LEU A 35 5.55 -4.63 -4.88
C LEU A 35 6.32 -3.95 -6.02
N ILE A 36 6.90 -2.79 -5.72
CA ILE A 36 7.60 -1.94 -6.69
C ILE A 36 8.76 -2.65 -7.41
N SER A 37 9.53 -3.49 -6.70
CA SER A 37 10.68 -4.21 -7.26
C SER A 37 10.30 -5.25 -8.31
N LYS A 38 9.03 -5.62 -8.39
CA LYS A 38 8.49 -6.54 -9.39
C LYS A 38 7.40 -5.92 -10.26
N ASN A 39 7.07 -4.64 -10.04
CA ASN A 39 5.94 -3.96 -10.67
C ASN A 39 4.67 -4.83 -10.63
N ARG A 40 4.26 -5.24 -9.42
CA ARG A 40 3.25 -6.29 -9.23
C ARG A 40 2.33 -5.99 -8.07
N ILE A 41 1.03 -6.16 -8.29
CA ILE A 41 -0.02 -6.12 -7.27
C ILE A 41 -0.21 -7.51 -6.65
N GLN A 42 -0.30 -7.57 -5.33
CA GLN A 42 -0.65 -8.76 -4.56
C GLN A 42 -1.98 -8.51 -3.84
N ILE A 43 -2.94 -9.42 -4.00
CA ILE A 43 -4.23 -9.35 -3.31
C ILE A 43 -4.40 -10.60 -2.47
N GLY A 44 -4.64 -10.43 -1.17
CA GLY A 44 -4.91 -11.53 -0.27
C GLY A 44 -6.24 -12.21 -0.60
N GLY A 45 -6.30 -13.53 -0.48
CA GLY A 45 -7.49 -14.31 -0.83
C GLY A 45 -8.73 -13.96 -0.01
N ALA A 46 -8.57 -13.37 1.17
CA ALA A 46 -9.71 -12.93 1.97
C ALA A 46 -10.43 -11.70 1.38
N ASN A 47 -9.76 -10.90 0.54
CA ASN A 47 -10.40 -9.80 -0.21
C ASN A 47 -11.32 -10.29 -1.34
N LEU A 48 -11.25 -11.57 -1.71
CA LEU A 48 -12.15 -12.17 -2.71
C LEU A 48 -13.46 -12.69 -2.09
N ARG A 49 -13.84 -12.17 -0.92
CA ARG A 49 -15.04 -12.53 -0.17
C ARG A 49 -15.76 -11.27 0.31
N PRO A 50 -17.04 -11.36 0.73
CA PRO A 50 -17.74 -10.25 1.36
C PRO A 50 -16.97 -9.72 2.59
N PRO A 51 -16.97 -8.39 2.83
CA PRO A 51 -17.76 -7.37 2.12
C PRO A 51 -17.14 -6.88 0.81
N PHE A 52 -15.90 -7.28 0.49
CA PHE A 52 -15.15 -6.71 -0.63
C PHE A 52 -15.60 -7.24 -1.99
N PHE A 53 -15.80 -8.55 -2.13
CA PHE A 53 -16.21 -9.14 -3.40
C PHE A 53 -17.26 -10.24 -3.24
N ASN A 54 -18.27 -10.24 -4.11
CA ASN A 54 -19.22 -11.34 -4.23
C ASN A 54 -19.75 -11.45 -5.66
N ILE A 55 -19.63 -12.64 -6.26
CA ILE A 55 -20.08 -12.90 -7.63
C ILE A 55 -21.59 -12.71 -7.83
N ASN A 56 -22.38 -12.82 -6.75
CA ASN A 56 -23.83 -12.68 -6.79
C ASN A 56 -24.30 -11.23 -6.60
N LEU A 57 -23.40 -10.28 -6.30
CA LEU A 57 -23.74 -8.86 -6.16
C LEU A 57 -23.65 -8.12 -7.50
N PRO A 58 -24.39 -7.00 -7.66
CA PRO A 58 -24.25 -6.16 -8.84
C PRO A 58 -22.79 -5.74 -9.06
N LYS A 59 -22.35 -5.71 -10.32
CA LYS A 59 -20.96 -5.33 -10.66
C LYS A 59 -20.56 -3.98 -10.04
N ALA A 60 -21.49 -3.02 -10.02
CA ALA A 60 -21.26 -1.70 -9.42
C ALA A 60 -20.81 -1.79 -7.95
N VAL A 61 -21.37 -2.72 -7.18
CA VAL A 61 -20.96 -2.95 -5.78
C VAL A 61 -19.53 -3.48 -5.77
N ASN A 62 -19.24 -4.54 -6.54
CA ASN A 62 -17.88 -5.10 -6.62
C ASN A 62 -16.83 -4.09 -7.10
N TYR A 63 -17.18 -3.19 -8.02
CA TYR A 63 -16.28 -2.11 -8.44
C TYR A 63 -16.02 -1.10 -7.32
N GLY A 64 -17.05 -0.73 -6.57
CA GLY A 64 -16.91 0.21 -5.45
C GLY A 64 -16.17 -0.37 -4.24
N SER A 65 -16.26 -1.68 -3.99
CA SER A 65 -15.64 -2.32 -2.82
C SER A 65 -14.32 -3.03 -3.12
N PHE A 66 -14.26 -3.86 -4.16
CA PHE A 66 -13.03 -4.57 -4.55
C PHE A 66 -12.25 -3.82 -5.61
N GLY A 67 -12.93 -3.18 -6.55
CA GLY A 67 -12.30 -2.42 -7.62
C GLY A 67 -11.44 -1.28 -7.09
N ILE A 68 -11.87 -0.59 -6.03
CA ILE A 68 -11.08 0.47 -5.39
C ILE A 68 -9.79 -0.07 -4.76
N ILE A 69 -9.82 -1.25 -4.14
CA ILE A 69 -8.60 -1.90 -3.59
C ILE A 69 -7.59 -2.14 -4.73
N VAL A 70 -8.05 -2.71 -5.85
CA VAL A 70 -7.16 -2.94 -7.00
C VAL A 70 -6.65 -1.61 -7.59
N ALA A 71 -7.50 -0.58 -7.67
CA ALA A 71 -7.12 0.72 -8.18
C ALA A 71 -6.09 1.42 -7.27
N HIS A 72 -6.25 1.31 -5.96
CA HIS A 72 -5.32 1.81 -4.96
C HIS A 72 -3.92 1.21 -5.14
N GLU A 73 -3.83 -0.12 -5.30
CA GLU A 73 -2.54 -0.76 -5.55
C GLU A 73 -1.94 -0.42 -6.93
N ILE A 74 -2.76 -0.08 -7.92
CA ILE A 74 -2.26 0.50 -9.19
C ILE A 74 -1.71 1.91 -8.93
N GLY A 75 -2.37 2.70 -8.08
CA GLY A 75 -1.97 4.05 -7.70
C GLY A 75 -0.54 4.12 -7.14
N HIS A 76 -0.13 3.14 -6.33
CA HIS A 76 1.24 3.05 -5.81
C HIS A 76 2.33 2.87 -6.88
N ALA A 77 1.98 2.42 -8.09
CA ALA A 77 2.94 2.43 -9.20
C ALA A 77 3.27 3.87 -9.67
N PHE A 78 2.46 4.85 -9.29
CA PHE A 78 2.50 6.22 -9.79
C PHE A 78 2.54 7.29 -8.69
N ASP A 79 2.67 6.92 -7.42
CA ASP A 79 2.90 7.88 -6.33
C ASP A 79 4.33 8.46 -6.37
N SER A 80 4.71 9.30 -5.40
CA SER A 80 6.07 9.91 -5.41
C SER A 80 7.18 8.89 -5.49
N VAL A 81 7.03 7.73 -4.87
CA VAL A 81 8.03 6.67 -4.89
C VAL A 81 7.87 5.84 -6.15
N GLY A 82 6.64 5.45 -6.49
CA GLY A 82 6.29 4.66 -7.68
C GLY A 82 6.91 5.22 -8.96
N THR A 83 6.77 6.53 -9.17
CA THR A 83 7.25 7.21 -10.37
C THR A 83 8.77 7.23 -10.55
N MET A 84 9.54 6.87 -9.53
CA MET A 84 11.01 6.77 -9.61
C MET A 84 11.49 5.47 -10.25
N TYR A 85 10.59 4.48 -10.41
CA TYR A 85 10.89 3.13 -10.87
C TYR A 85 10.32 2.87 -12.26
N ASP A 86 11.06 2.12 -13.09
CA ASP A 86 10.57 1.67 -14.40
C ASP A 86 9.70 0.41 -14.29
N SER A 87 9.17 -0.05 -15.43
CA SER A 87 8.30 -1.23 -15.51
C SER A 87 8.97 -2.54 -15.07
N ASN A 88 10.31 -2.57 -14.92
CA ASN A 88 11.07 -3.70 -14.42
C ASN A 88 11.40 -3.57 -12.93
N GLY A 89 10.88 -2.55 -12.24
CA GLY A 89 11.17 -2.27 -10.85
C GLY A 89 12.58 -1.71 -10.61
N ILE A 90 13.19 -1.10 -11.64
CA ILE A 90 14.52 -0.49 -11.53
C ILE A 90 14.38 1.01 -11.32
N HIS A 91 15.01 1.53 -10.26
CA HIS A 91 15.08 2.97 -10.01
C HIS A 91 15.88 3.68 -11.13
N LYS A 92 15.25 4.63 -11.84
CA LYS A 92 15.87 5.31 -12.98
C LYS A 92 16.24 6.77 -12.71
N SER A 93 15.34 7.57 -12.13
CA SER A 93 15.60 8.96 -11.77
C SER A 93 14.41 9.58 -11.02
N ASN A 94 14.63 10.70 -10.35
CA ASN A 94 13.59 11.52 -9.70
C ASN A 94 12.96 12.57 -10.64
N TYR A 95 13.16 12.50 -11.96
CA TYR A 95 12.65 13.53 -12.86
C TYR A 95 11.11 13.54 -12.92
N SER A 96 10.51 12.37 -12.75
CA SER A 96 9.05 12.20 -12.70
C SER A 96 8.44 12.80 -11.43
N GLU A 97 9.11 12.69 -10.29
CA GLU A 97 8.65 13.21 -8.99
C GLU A 97 8.31 14.70 -9.08
N LYS A 98 9.20 15.50 -9.68
CA LYS A 98 9.01 16.95 -9.85
C LYS A 98 7.77 17.35 -10.65
N PHE A 99 7.23 16.43 -11.46
CA PHE A 99 6.00 16.70 -12.20
C PHE A 99 4.77 16.61 -11.31
N PHE A 100 4.85 15.85 -10.21
CA PHE A 100 3.75 15.59 -9.28
C PHE A 100 3.80 16.46 -8.01
N ASP A 101 4.89 17.19 -7.77
CA ASP A 101 5.07 18.05 -6.57
C ASP A 101 3.83 18.91 -6.27
N ASN A 102 3.23 19.55 -7.29
CA ASN A 102 2.06 20.41 -7.10
C ASN A 102 0.80 19.62 -6.69
N GLN A 103 0.58 18.44 -7.28
CA GLN A 103 -0.56 17.59 -6.94
C GLN A 103 -0.39 17.02 -5.53
N GLN A 104 0.83 16.60 -5.19
CA GLN A 104 1.15 16.12 -3.85
C GLN A 104 0.98 17.21 -2.80
N GLN A 105 1.46 18.42 -3.06
CA GLN A 105 1.32 19.54 -2.14
C GLN A 105 -0.16 19.86 -1.88
N CYS A 106 -1.01 19.76 -2.90
CA CYS A 106 -2.46 19.93 -2.73
C CYS A 106 -3.06 18.89 -1.78
N LEU A 107 -2.70 17.61 -1.93
CA LEU A 107 -3.13 16.54 -1.03
C LEU A 107 -2.58 16.74 0.38
N ILE A 108 -1.30 17.08 0.53
CA ILE A 108 -0.69 17.36 1.84
C ILE A 108 -1.47 18.46 2.57
N GLU A 109 -1.76 19.57 1.89
CA GLU A 109 -2.52 20.69 2.47
C GLU A 109 -3.98 20.35 2.75
N GLN A 110 -4.60 19.48 1.93
CA GLN A 110 -5.94 18.98 2.19
C GLN A 110 -5.94 18.13 3.47
N TYR A 111 -5.02 17.17 3.58
CA TYR A 111 -5.04 16.19 4.66
C TYR A 111 -4.55 16.75 6.00
N ASN A 112 -3.66 17.74 5.99
CA ASN A 112 -3.25 18.48 7.20
C ASN A 112 -4.42 19.19 7.91
N LYS A 113 -5.57 19.34 7.26
CA LYS A 113 -6.77 19.95 7.85
C LYS A 113 -7.68 18.94 8.56
N PHE A 114 -7.39 17.64 8.44
CA PHE A 114 -8.16 16.60 9.13
C PHE A 114 -7.59 16.36 10.53
N CYS A 115 -8.40 16.70 11.54
CA CYS A 115 -8.11 16.36 12.93
C CYS A 115 -9.30 15.59 13.52
N TYR A 116 -9.01 14.63 14.38
CA TYR A 116 -10.01 13.85 15.10
C TYR A 116 -9.69 13.84 16.59
N THR A 117 -10.72 13.77 17.43
CA THR A 117 -10.56 13.58 18.86
C THR A 117 -10.69 12.11 19.18
N SER A 118 -9.66 11.53 19.81
CA SER A 118 -9.69 10.13 20.25
C SER A 118 -10.77 9.95 21.32
N ALA A 119 -11.63 8.96 21.15
CA ALA A 119 -12.63 8.61 22.15
C ALA A 119 -12.01 7.97 23.42
N GLU A 120 -10.78 7.46 23.32
CA GLU A 120 -10.07 6.80 24.42
C GLU A 120 -9.32 7.79 25.29
N SER A 121 -8.53 8.69 24.68
CA SER A 121 -7.69 9.66 25.41
C SER A 121 -8.31 11.05 25.52
N TRP A 122 -9.37 11.35 24.75
CA TRP A 122 -9.94 12.70 24.58
C TRP A 122 -8.95 13.75 24.04
N GLU A 123 -7.81 13.29 23.52
CA GLU A 123 -6.82 14.14 22.87
C GLU A 123 -7.17 14.32 21.39
N THR A 124 -6.79 15.47 20.84
CA THR A 124 -6.95 15.75 19.40
C THR A 124 -5.67 15.37 18.67
N PHE A 125 -5.82 14.53 17.65
CA PHE A 125 -4.78 14.13 16.72
C PHE A 125 -5.10 14.71 15.34
N CYS A 126 -4.08 15.18 14.64
CA CYS A 126 -4.20 15.66 13.27
C CYS A 126 -3.43 14.73 12.34
N VAL A 127 -3.97 14.51 11.15
CA VAL A 127 -3.30 13.76 10.10
C VAL A 127 -2.06 14.53 9.66
N ASP A 128 -0.93 13.83 9.55
CA ASP A 128 0.26 14.34 8.89
C ASP A 128 0.13 14.06 7.39
N GLY A 129 -0.23 15.10 6.63
CA GLY A 129 -0.43 15.03 5.19
C GLY A 129 0.85 14.67 4.43
N GLU A 130 2.03 15.06 4.94
CA GLU A 130 3.32 14.71 4.34
C GLU A 130 3.60 13.22 4.52
N MET A 131 3.34 12.70 5.72
CA MET A 131 3.53 11.28 6.05
C MET A 131 2.57 10.37 5.25
N THR A 132 1.36 10.85 4.96
CA THR A 132 0.29 10.06 4.34
C THR A 132 0.12 10.29 2.84
N LYS A 133 0.91 11.18 2.22
CA LYS A 133 0.71 11.65 0.84
C LYS A 133 0.61 10.57 -0.23
N ASN A 134 1.29 9.45 -0.08
CA ASN A 134 1.27 8.36 -1.07
C ASN A 134 0.00 7.53 -0.97
N GLU A 135 -0.47 7.22 0.23
CA GLU A 135 -1.76 6.56 0.47
C GLU A 135 -2.92 7.46 0.02
N ASN A 136 -2.83 8.75 0.35
CA ASN A 136 -3.82 9.75 -0.05
C ASN A 136 -3.89 9.95 -1.58
N PHE A 137 -2.82 9.63 -2.31
CA PHE A 137 -2.78 9.68 -3.77
C PHE A 137 -3.39 8.42 -4.39
N ALA A 138 -3.25 7.27 -3.73
CA ALA A 138 -3.76 5.99 -4.21
C ALA A 138 -5.27 5.80 -3.97
N GLU A 139 -5.85 6.51 -2.98
CA GLU A 139 -7.30 6.58 -2.70
C GLU A 139 -8.10 7.43 -3.72
#